data_AF-A0A093WPC6-F1
#
_entry.id   AF-A0A093WPC6-F1
#
_cell.length_a   1.000
_cell.length_b   1.000
_cell.length_c   1.000
_cell.angle_alpha   90.00
_cell.angle_beta   90.00
_cell.angle_gamma   90.00
#
_symmetry.space_group_name_H-M   'P 1'
#
loop_
_entity.id
_entity.type
_entity.pdbx_description
1 polymer ?
#
loop_
_entity_poly.entity_id
_entity_poly.type
_entity_poly.pdbx_seq_one_letter_code
_entity_poly.pdbx_strand_id
1 'polypeptide(L)'
;MYVNLEGRVQSAFKASFPPGNAKEDWKILRALSDALNKPLKFNTIEQLRYKMFEFNPALKRVDQLPSIDVNTLGTENVEVIDSKVNYLPIDYYHSNEIAKSSKTMLECKIARQSFKKQERKINND
;
A
#
# COMPACT_ATOMS: atom_id res chain seq x y z
N MET A 1 0.35 1.37 10.78
CA MET A 1 1.00 2.64 10.41
C MET A 1 1.28 2.54 8.93
N TYR A 2 1.00 3.60 8.18
CA TYR A 2 1.17 3.64 6.74
C TYR A 2 2.01 4.87 6.39
N VAL A 3 2.74 4.83 5.28
CA VAL A 3 3.49 5.98 4.76
C VAL A 3 2.99 6.26 3.36
N ASN A 4 2.61 7.51 3.09
CA ASN A 4 2.15 7.93 1.77
C ASN A 4 3.34 8.33 0.86
N LEU A 5 3.05 8.73 -0.38
CA LEU A 5 4.10 9.06 -1.37
C LEU A 5 4.91 10.32 -1.03
N GLU A 6 4.35 11.26 -0.26
CA GLU A 6 5.08 12.43 0.25
C GLU A 6 5.92 12.10 1.51
N GLY A 7 5.91 10.84 1.96
CA GLY A 7 6.70 10.35 3.09
C GLY A 7 6.09 10.62 4.48
N ARG A 8 4.85 11.12 4.55
CA ARG A 8 4.14 11.32 5.82
C ARG A 8 3.68 10.00 6.41
N VAL A 9 3.97 9.80 7.69
CA VAL A 9 3.53 8.63 8.44
C VAL A 9 2.12 8.86 8.98
N GLN A 10 1.21 7.95 8.72
CA GLN A 10 -0.19 8.01 9.15
C GLN A 10 -0.55 6.82 10.03
N SER A 11 -1.38 7.07 11.04
CA SER A 11 -1.93 6.02 11.91
C SER A 11 -3.36 5.68 11.51
N ALA A 12 -3.63 4.38 11.41
CA ALA A 12 -4.99 3.88 11.27
C ALA A 12 -5.49 3.38 12.63
N PHE A 13 -6.75 3.67 12.92
CA PHE A 13 -7.43 3.22 14.13
C PHE A 13 -8.38 2.07 13.79
N LYS A 14 -8.49 1.11 14.70
CA LYS A 14 -9.37 -0.04 14.52
C LYS A 14 -10.82 0.43 14.57
N ALA A 15 -11.53 0.32 13.45
CA ALA A 15 -12.95 0.66 13.36
C ALA A 15 -13.87 -0.50 13.80
N SER A 16 -13.48 -1.74 13.52
CA SER A 16 -14.23 -2.95 13.89
C SER A 16 -13.28 -4.10 14.21
N PHE A 17 -13.81 -5.19 14.77
CA PHE A 17 -13.04 -6.40 15.00
C PHE A 17 -12.97 -7.25 13.72
N PRO A 18 -11.87 -7.99 13.48
CA PRO A 18 -11.77 -8.91 12.35
C PRO A 18 -12.91 -9.95 12.39
N PRO A 19 -13.46 -10.36 11.23
CA PRO A 19 -14.55 -11.33 11.18
C PRO A 19 -14.09 -12.74 11.58
N GLY A 20 -14.95 -13.47 12.30
CA GLY A 20 -14.71 -14.85 12.70
C GLY A 20 -13.42 -15.02 13.52
N ASN A 21 -12.52 -15.89 13.05
CA ASN A 21 -11.25 -16.20 13.70
C ASN A 21 -10.06 -15.38 13.19
N ALA A 22 -10.30 -14.40 12.31
CA ALA A 22 -9.22 -13.56 11.79
C ALA A 22 -8.50 -12.80 12.92
N LYS A 23 -7.21 -12.54 12.73
CA LYS A 23 -6.32 -11.88 13.70
C LYS A 23 -5.60 -10.72 13.03
N GLU A 24 -5.05 -9.82 13.83
CA GLU A 24 -4.17 -8.76 13.33
C GLU A 24 -2.89 -9.37 12.75
N ASP A 25 -2.42 -8.84 11.62
CA ASP A 25 -1.31 -9.41 10.84
C ASP A 25 -0.05 -9.65 11.68
N TRP A 26 0.32 -8.69 12.52
CA TRP A 26 1.50 -8.80 13.38
C TRP A 26 1.37 -9.92 14.43
N LYS A 27 0.15 -10.20 14.92
CA LYS A 27 -0.11 -11.30 15.86
C LYS A 27 0.05 -12.65 15.17
N ILE A 28 -0.36 -12.76 13.89
CA ILE A 28 -0.18 -13.95 13.08
C ILE A 28 1.32 -14.25 12.92
N LEU A 29 2.10 -13.25 12.51
CA LEU A 29 3.55 -13.41 12.36
C LEU A 29 4.25 -13.72 13.69
N ARG A 30 3.81 -13.09 14.78
CA ARG A 30 4.33 -13.35 16.12
C ARG A 30 4.06 -14.78 16.57
N ALA A 31 2.84 -15.29 16.41
CA ALA A 31 2.47 -16.66 16.77
C ALA A 31 3.19 -17.69 15.89
N LEU A 32 3.30 -17.42 14.58
CA LEU A 32 4.05 -18.25 13.66
C LEU A 32 5.53 -18.36 14.06
N SER A 33 6.12 -17.25 14.54
CA SER A 33 7.51 -17.24 14.99
C SER A 33 7.75 -18.15 16.20
N ASP A 34 6.78 -18.27 17.13
CA ASP A 34 6.85 -19.23 18.24
C ASP A 34 6.76 -20.67 17.71
N ALA A 35 5.80 -20.94 16.82
CA ALA A 35 5.62 -22.27 16.23
C ALA A 35 6.87 -22.77 15.47
N LEU A 36 7.65 -21.85 14.90
CA LEU A 36 8.90 -22.14 14.21
C LEU A 36 10.12 -22.17 15.16
N ASN A 37 9.94 -22.08 16.48
CA ASN A 37 11.01 -21.99 17.49
C ASN A 37 11.99 -20.83 17.24
N LYS A 38 11.52 -19.72 16.65
CA LYS A 38 12.30 -18.50 16.37
C LYS A 38 11.53 -17.26 16.84
N PRO A 39 11.28 -17.12 18.15
CA PRO A 39 10.36 -16.11 18.67
C PRO A 39 10.83 -14.69 18.36
N LEU A 40 9.93 -13.87 17.80
CA LEU A 40 10.16 -12.44 17.67
C LEU A 40 10.16 -11.80 19.07
N LYS A 41 11.14 -10.94 19.35
CA LYS A 41 11.30 -10.31 20.68
C LYS A 41 10.34 -9.12 20.90
N PHE A 42 9.05 -9.32 20.73
CA PHE A 42 7.98 -8.37 21.09
C PHE A 42 6.67 -9.13 21.31
N ASN A 43 5.82 -8.70 22.23
CA ASN A 43 4.53 -9.33 22.53
C ASN A 43 3.35 -8.34 22.46
N THR A 44 3.63 -7.04 22.35
CA THR A 44 2.60 -6.01 22.17
C THR A 44 2.85 -5.16 20.92
N ILE A 45 1.82 -4.46 20.45
CA ILE A 45 1.93 -3.58 19.29
C ILE A 45 2.83 -2.36 19.58
N GLU A 46 2.88 -1.89 20.82
CA GLU A 46 3.77 -0.81 21.27
C GLU A 46 5.23 -1.22 21.19
N GLN A 47 5.56 -2.44 21.63
CA GLN A 47 6.91 -2.99 21.53
C GLN A 47 7.35 -3.16 20.07
N LEU A 48 6.45 -3.62 19.20
CA LEU A 48 6.72 -3.70 17.76
C LEU A 48 6.98 -2.30 17.18
N ARG A 49 6.14 -1.30 17.50
CA ARG A 49 6.33 0.08 17.03
C ARG A 49 7.63 0.69 17.54
N TYR A 50 7.99 0.47 18.80
CA TYR A 50 9.25 0.95 19.36
C TYR A 50 10.45 0.39 18.56
N LYS A 51 10.44 -0.90 18.26
CA LYS A 51 11.46 -1.52 17.39
C LYS A 51 11.49 -0.95 15.97
N MET A 52 10.33 -0.66 15.41
CA MET A 52 10.25 0.01 14.10
C MET A 52 10.87 1.41 14.15
N PHE A 53 10.69 2.14 15.26
CA PHE A 53 11.28 3.47 15.45
C PHE A 53 12.80 3.42 15.68
N GLU A 54 13.30 2.40 16.37
CA GLU A 54 14.74 2.16 16.48
C GLU A 54 15.37 1.86 15.11
N PHE A 55 14.67 1.08 14.28
CA PHE A 55 15.13 0.76 12.93
C PHE A 55 15.06 1.97 11.98
N ASN A 56 13.98 2.75 12.05
CA ASN A 56 13.81 3.96 11.26
C ASN A 56 13.14 5.07 12.09
N PRO A 57 13.92 6.02 12.63
CA PRO A 57 13.40 7.11 13.47
C PRO A 57 12.38 8.01 12.78
N ALA A 58 12.37 8.08 11.43
CA ALA A 58 11.40 8.87 10.70
C ALA A 58 9.96 8.39 10.95
N LEU A 59 9.77 7.10 11.25
CA LEU A 59 8.46 6.50 11.53
C LEU A 59 7.80 7.05 12.82
N LYS A 60 8.57 7.68 13.72
CA LYS A 60 8.04 8.29 14.94
C LYS A 60 7.26 9.58 14.69
N ARG A 61 7.51 10.27 13.56
CA ARG A 61 6.91 11.57 13.21
C ARG A 61 5.56 11.39 12.52
N VAL A 62 4.56 10.95 13.30
CA VAL A 62 3.19 10.73 12.81
C VAL A 62 2.53 12.06 12.44
N ASP A 63 1.84 12.07 11.30
CA ASP A 63 1.12 13.19 10.66
C ASP A 63 1.98 14.42 10.32
N GLN A 64 3.31 14.30 10.42
CA GLN A 64 4.26 15.36 10.07
C GLN A 64 4.85 15.12 8.68
N LEU A 65 4.97 16.20 7.89
CA LEU A 65 5.64 16.14 6.59
C LEU A 65 7.15 16.01 6.86
N PRO A 66 7.84 15.01 6.28
CA PRO A 66 9.27 14.90 6.44
C PRO A 66 9.98 16.08 5.77
N SER A 67 10.94 16.68 6.48
CA SER A 67 11.88 17.61 5.85
C SER A 67 12.97 16.79 5.15
N ILE A 68 13.08 16.96 3.83
CA ILE A 68 14.07 16.30 3.00
C ILE A 68 14.89 17.40 2.33
N ASP A 69 16.21 17.37 2.52
CA ASP A 69 17.11 18.22 1.76
C ASP A 69 17.33 17.60 0.38
N VAL A 70 16.66 18.15 -0.63
CA VAL A 70 16.76 17.69 -2.01
C VAL A 70 18.19 17.77 -2.57
N ASN A 71 19.07 18.62 -2.00
CA ASN A 71 20.46 18.71 -2.42
C ASN A 71 21.28 17.46 -2.05
N THR A 72 20.77 16.64 -1.12
CA THR A 72 21.39 15.37 -0.73
C THR A 72 21.01 14.21 -1.65
N LEU A 73 20.08 14.42 -2.59
CA LEU A 73 19.70 13.40 -3.56
C LEU A 73 20.83 13.20 -4.56
N GLY A 74 21.51 12.05 -4.47
CA GLY A 74 22.45 11.62 -5.50
C GLY A 74 21.73 11.38 -6.81
N THR A 75 22.21 11.98 -7.89
CA THR A 75 21.84 11.61 -9.25
C THR A 75 22.98 10.78 -9.82
N GLU A 76 22.69 9.53 -10.20
CA GLU A 76 23.64 8.72 -10.94
C GLU A 76 23.52 9.04 -12.42
N ASN A 77 24.66 9.24 -13.09
CA ASN A 77 24.70 9.33 -14.54
C ASN A 77 24.51 7.92 -15.10
N VAL A 78 23.34 7.65 -15.65
CA VAL A 78 23.00 6.38 -16.30
C VAL A 78 22.95 6.61 -17.80
N GLU A 79 23.46 5.66 -18.59
CA GLU A 79 23.35 5.72 -20.05
C GLU A 79 21.87 5.71 -20.46
N VAL A 80 21.50 6.64 -21.35
CA VAL A 80 20.13 6.73 -21.85
C VAL A 80 19.91 5.60 -22.85
N ILE A 81 19.02 4.68 -22.51
CA ILE A 81 18.59 3.61 -23.40
C ILE A 81 17.34 4.07 -24.14
N ASP A 82 17.42 4.17 -25.46
CA ASP A 82 16.25 4.41 -26.31
C ASP A 82 15.43 3.12 -26.41
N SER A 83 14.52 2.94 -25.45
CA SER A 83 13.62 1.80 -25.39
C SER A 83 12.20 2.24 -25.01
N LYS A 84 11.22 1.51 -25.52
CA LYS A 84 9.83 1.74 -25.16
C LYS A 84 9.59 1.26 -23.72
N VAL A 85 9.15 2.17 -22.86
CA VAL A 85 8.73 1.84 -21.50
C VAL A 85 7.43 1.03 -21.56
N ASN A 86 7.54 -0.28 -21.30
CA ASN A 86 6.39 -1.15 -21.15
C ASN A 86 5.86 -1.05 -19.72
N TYR A 87 4.55 -0.85 -19.58
CA TYR A 87 3.87 -0.86 -18.29
C TYR A 87 2.63 -1.76 -18.36
N LEU A 88 2.31 -2.37 -17.22
CA LEU A 88 1.07 -3.13 -17.10
C LEU A 88 -0.09 -2.14 -16.92
N PRO A 89 -1.13 -2.18 -17.75
CA PRO A 89 -2.30 -1.34 -17.56
C PRO A 89 -2.98 -1.70 -16.23
N ILE A 90 -3.06 -0.74 -15.33
CA ILE A 90 -3.71 -0.92 -14.02
C ILE A 90 -5.23 -0.77 -14.21
N ASP A 91 -5.97 -1.76 -13.74
CA ASP A 91 -7.42 -1.65 -13.64
C ASP A 91 -7.78 -0.83 -12.39
N TYR A 92 -8.14 0.43 -12.62
CA TYR A 92 -8.49 1.38 -11.55
C TYR A 92 -9.54 0.82 -10.57
N TYR A 93 -10.57 0.14 -11.08
CA TYR A 93 -11.67 -0.36 -10.24
C TYR A 93 -11.31 -1.68 -9.52
N HIS A 94 -10.34 -2.44 -10.03
CA HIS A 94 -9.90 -3.73 -9.48
C HIS A 94 -8.41 -3.67 -9.07
N SER A 95 -8.01 -2.60 -8.40
CA SER A 95 -6.61 -2.31 -8.07
C SER A 95 -6.03 -3.15 -6.93
N ASN A 96 -6.88 -3.62 -6.00
CA ASN A 96 -6.51 -4.45 -4.86
C ASN A 96 -7.62 -5.46 -4.52
N GLU A 97 -7.36 -6.37 -3.58
CA GLU A 97 -8.30 -7.45 -3.24
C GLU A 97 -9.61 -6.96 -2.61
N ILE A 98 -9.58 -5.82 -1.91
CA ILE A 98 -10.79 -5.21 -1.34
C ILE A 98 -11.68 -4.68 -2.48
N ALA A 99 -11.09 -3.96 -3.44
CA ALA A 99 -11.79 -3.40 -4.59
C ALA A 99 -12.32 -4.50 -5.53
N LYS A 100 -11.53 -5.56 -5.77
CA LYS A 100 -11.95 -6.73 -6.56
C LYS A 100 -13.14 -7.48 -5.96
N SER A 101 -13.21 -7.55 -4.63
CA SER A 101 -14.30 -8.21 -3.92
C SER A 101 -15.56 -7.34 -3.80
N SER A 102 -15.49 -6.07 -4.22
CA SER A 102 -16.60 -5.12 -4.12
C SER A 102 -17.55 -5.22 -5.30
N LYS A 103 -18.84 -5.49 -5.02
CA LYS A 103 -19.91 -5.46 -6.02
C LYS A 103 -20.05 -4.06 -6.67
N THR A 104 -19.94 -3.00 -5.87
CA THR A 104 -20.04 -1.62 -6.36
C THR A 104 -18.92 -1.29 -7.34
N MET A 105 -17.67 -1.70 -7.06
CA MET A 105 -16.55 -1.46 -7.98
C MET A 105 -16.70 -2.23 -9.29
N LEU A 106 -17.25 -3.45 -9.24
CA LEU A 106 -17.57 -4.22 -10.44
C LEU A 106 -18.61 -3.50 -11.32
N GLU A 107 -19.68 -2.98 -10.71
CA GLU A 107 -20.70 -2.20 -11.42
C GLU A 107 -20.10 -0.94 -12.07
N CYS A 108 -19.27 -0.18 -11.33
CA CYS A 108 -18.56 0.99 -11.87
C CYS A 108 -17.66 0.63 -13.05
N LYS A 109 -16.95 -0.50 -12.98
CA LYS A 109 -16.09 -0.99 -14.06
C LYS A 109 -16.88 -1.30 -15.33
N ILE A 110 -18.00 -2.03 -15.20
CA ILE A 110 -18.88 -2.37 -16.33
C ILE A 110 -19.43 -1.09 -16.97
N ALA A 111 -19.91 -0.15 -16.16
CA ALA A 111 -20.40 1.14 -16.64
C ALA A 111 -19.31 1.91 -17.41
N ARG A 112 -18.09 2.01 -16.88
CA ARG A 112 -16.99 2.70 -17.59
C ARG A 112 -16.66 2.04 -18.94
N GLN A 113 -16.73 0.71 -19.02
CA GLN A 113 -16.49 -0.04 -20.25
C GLN A 113 -17.60 0.15 -21.28
N SER A 114 -18.86 0.21 -20.86
CA SER A 114 -19.98 0.45 -21.78
C SER A 114 -19.91 1.86 -22.39
N PHE A 115 -19.60 2.88 -21.59
CA PHE A 115 -19.37 4.25 -22.08
C PHE A 115 -18.26 4.30 -23.14
N LYS A 116 -17.09 3.69 -22.89
CA LYS A 116 -16.01 3.64 -23.87
C LYS A 116 -16.40 2.94 -25.18
N LYS A 117 -17.28 1.92 -25.12
CA LYS A 117 -17.78 1.25 -26.33
C LYS A 117 -18.71 2.15 -27.14
N GLN A 118 -19.53 2.98 -26.48
CA GLN A 118 -20.42 3.92 -27.15
C GLN A 118 -19.63 5.05 -27.83
N GLU A 119 -18.65 5.66 -27.13
CA GLU A 119 -17.77 6.68 -27.71
C GLU A 119 -17.04 6.19 -28.97
N ARG A 120 -16.57 4.94 -28.95
CA ARG A 120 -15.91 4.33 -30.13
C ARG A 120 -16.84 4.08 -31.31
N LYS A 121 -18.13 3.86 -31.07
CA LYS A 121 -19.11 3.73 -32.17
C LYS A 121 -19.38 5.09 -32.80
N ILE A 122 -19.61 6.12 -31.98
CA ILE A 122 -19.87 7.48 -32.44
C ILE A 122 -18.70 8.06 -33.25
N ASN A 123 -17.45 7.75 -32.88
CA ASN A 123 -16.27 8.27 -33.59
C ASN A 123 -15.88 7.47 -34.85
N ASN A 124 -16.53 6.34 -35.11
CA ASN A 124 -16.25 5.49 -36.28
C ASN A 124 -17.37 5.54 -37.35
N ASP A 125 -18.45 6.27 -37.08
CA ASP A 125 -19.52 6.64 -38.03
C ASP A 125 -19.29 8.09 -38.51
#